data_AF-A0A0V8S6Y4-F1
#
_entry.id   AF-A0A0V8S6Y4-F1
#
_cell.length_a   1.000
_cell.length_b   1.000
_cell.length_c   1.000
_cell.angle_alpha   90.00
_cell.angle_beta   90.00
_cell.angle_gamma   90.00
#
_symmetry.space_group_name_H-M   'P 1'
#
loop_
_entity.id
_entity.type
_entity.pdbx_description
1 polymer ?
#
loop_
_entity_poly.entity_id
_entity_poly.type
_entity_poly.pdbx_seq_one_letter_code
_entity_poly.pdbx_strand_id
1 'polypeptide(L)'
;MMTTLTPVLSAHWDADRSWKLARYEADGGYRGLRRALGMPAADVVTTVKDSGLRGRGGAGFPTGMKWGFLPAPDGGPRYLVVNADESEPGTCKDIPLMMASPQELIEGVIITSYAIGCHHAFIYLRGEVVHVYRRLLEAVREAREAGYVGTDILGSGFDLEITVHAGAGAYICGEETALLDSLEGLRGQPRLKPPFPAVAGLYARPTVVNNVESIASVPAILQGGASWFTSMGTERSAGHGLFSLSGHVTRPGQYEAPLGITLRELLDMAGGVREGHELKFWTPGGSSTPIFTAEHLDVPLDYESVGKAGSMLGTRALQIFDETTSVVRAVSRWIQFYKHESCGKCTPCREGTFWLAQIMARLEAGQGTSADIDLLLDLCDNILGRAFCALGDGATSPVTSAIKYFREEFEAGTHTPADVLFPPERSALFDYTPRRRTQLAGVHA
;
A
#
# COMPACT_ATOMS: atom_id res chain seq x y z
N MET A 1 1.84 -29.01 -1.84
CA MET A 1 2.76 -28.70 -0.73
C MET A 1 2.33 -27.36 -0.17
N MET A 2 2.29 -27.20 1.15
CA MET A 2 1.95 -25.92 1.77
C MET A 2 3.09 -24.93 1.52
N THR A 3 2.78 -23.73 1.05
CA THR A 3 3.77 -22.67 0.83
C THR A 3 4.45 -22.32 2.15
N THR A 4 5.78 -22.22 2.14
CA THR A 4 6.54 -21.85 3.36
C THR A 4 6.69 -20.33 3.42
N LEU A 5 6.44 -19.73 4.58
CA LEU A 5 6.73 -18.31 4.80
C LEU A 5 8.21 -18.03 4.52
N THR A 6 8.49 -16.88 3.91
CA THR A 6 9.84 -16.50 3.50
C THR A 6 10.20 -15.17 4.15
N PRO A 7 10.51 -15.19 5.46
CA PRO A 7 10.86 -13.99 6.18
C PRO A 7 12.20 -13.47 5.66
N VAL A 8 12.18 -12.28 5.06
CA VAL A 8 13.35 -11.52 4.60
C VAL A 8 13.35 -10.19 5.32
N LEU A 9 12.33 -9.35 5.09
CA LEU A 9 12.17 -8.06 5.76
C LEU A 9 11.74 -8.21 7.21
N SER A 10 10.98 -9.27 7.51
CA SER A 10 10.43 -9.57 8.83
C SER A 10 11.28 -10.52 9.68
N ALA A 11 12.39 -11.03 9.13
CA ALA A 11 13.21 -12.08 9.75
C ALA A 11 13.69 -11.77 11.18
N HIS A 12 13.82 -10.48 11.51
CA HIS A 12 14.39 -10.03 12.78
C HIS A 12 13.46 -9.09 13.57
N TRP A 13 12.18 -8.99 13.20
CA TRP A 13 11.26 -8.05 13.89
C TRP A 13 11.11 -8.35 15.38
N ASP A 14 11.16 -9.63 15.77
CA ASP A 14 11.01 -10.08 17.16
C ASP A 14 12.31 -9.97 18.00
N ALA A 15 13.42 -9.54 17.39
CA ALA A 15 14.68 -9.38 18.12
C ALA A 15 14.61 -8.22 19.14
N ASP A 16 15.29 -8.37 20.29
CA ASP A 16 15.44 -7.26 21.24
C ASP A 16 16.06 -6.05 20.54
N ARG A 17 15.36 -4.91 20.63
CA ARG A 17 15.75 -3.65 19.99
C ARG A 17 16.12 -3.83 18.52
N SER A 18 15.31 -4.60 17.79
CA SER A 18 15.42 -4.83 16.33
C SER A 18 15.68 -3.57 15.52
N TRP A 19 15.18 -2.43 15.99
CA TRP A 19 15.28 -1.14 15.31
C TRP A 19 16.62 -0.42 15.42
N LYS A 20 17.58 -0.93 16.20
CA LYS A 20 18.86 -0.28 16.46
C LYS A 20 19.91 -0.66 15.42
N LEU A 21 20.73 0.31 15.01
CA LEU A 21 21.85 0.09 14.08
C LEU A 21 22.74 -1.09 14.46
N ALA A 22 23.19 -1.15 15.72
CA ALA A 22 24.09 -2.21 16.18
C ALA A 22 23.49 -3.61 16.03
N ARG A 23 22.16 -3.74 16.18
CA ARG A 23 21.47 -5.01 15.95
C ARG A 23 21.44 -5.35 14.47
N TYR A 24 21.07 -4.38 13.64
CA TYR A 24 21.05 -4.53 12.18
C TYR A 24 22.42 -4.96 11.62
N GLU A 25 23.51 -4.33 12.06
CA GLU A 25 24.88 -4.73 11.67
C GLU A 25 25.24 -6.14 12.14
N ALA A 26 24.87 -6.52 13.36
CA ALA A 26 25.13 -7.86 13.91
C ALA A 26 24.46 -8.97 13.09
N ASP A 27 23.27 -8.68 12.53
CA ASP A 27 22.53 -9.60 11.66
C ASP A 27 23.04 -9.57 10.19
N GLY A 28 24.04 -8.74 9.89
CA GLY A 28 24.65 -8.65 8.55
C GLY A 28 24.12 -7.50 7.69
N GLY A 29 23.46 -6.52 8.29
CA GLY A 29 23.11 -5.26 7.64
C GLY A 29 24.30 -4.55 7.00
N TYR A 30 24.03 -3.71 6.00
CA TYR A 30 25.00 -2.99 5.15
C TYR A 30 25.90 -3.87 4.27
N ARG A 31 25.72 -5.20 4.24
CA ARG A 31 26.40 -6.05 3.25
C ARG A 31 25.92 -5.77 1.82
N GLY A 32 24.63 -5.47 1.65
CA GLY A 32 24.06 -5.08 0.35
C GLY A 32 24.67 -3.78 -0.12
N LEU A 33 24.79 -2.79 0.77
CA LEU A 33 25.44 -1.51 0.50
C LEU A 33 26.91 -1.69 0.09
N ARG A 34 27.69 -2.45 0.86
CA ARG A 34 29.11 -2.69 0.55
C ARG A 34 29.29 -3.33 -0.82
N ARG A 35 28.39 -4.26 -1.19
CA ARG A 35 28.39 -4.86 -2.53
C ARG A 35 28.01 -3.84 -3.61
N ALA A 36 26.98 -3.03 -3.36
CA ALA A 36 26.52 -2.01 -4.31
C ALA A 36 27.59 -0.96 -4.60
N LEU A 37 28.29 -0.45 -3.57
CA LEU A 37 29.39 0.51 -3.75
C LEU A 37 30.64 -0.11 -4.40
N GLY A 38 30.78 -1.43 -4.36
CA GLY A 38 31.86 -2.17 -5.02
C GLY A 38 31.64 -2.44 -6.51
N MET A 39 30.52 -1.99 -7.09
CA MET A 39 30.20 -2.17 -8.51
C MET A 39 29.70 -0.85 -9.13
N PRO A 40 29.77 -0.69 -10.47
CA PRO A 40 29.18 0.46 -11.14
C PRO A 40 27.68 0.61 -10.84
N ALA A 41 27.21 1.86 -10.64
CA ALA A 41 25.80 2.16 -10.41
C ALA A 41 24.84 1.55 -11.46
N ALA A 42 25.26 1.50 -12.72
CA ALA A 42 24.48 0.87 -13.80
C ALA A 42 24.27 -0.65 -13.60
N ASP A 43 25.23 -1.34 -12.96
CA ASP A 43 25.13 -2.77 -12.65
C ASP A 43 24.17 -3.02 -11.48
N VAL A 44 24.05 -2.06 -10.54
CA VAL A 44 23.02 -2.08 -9.49
C VAL A 44 21.63 -1.98 -10.12
N VAL A 45 21.42 -1.03 -11.04
CA VAL A 45 20.14 -0.89 -11.76
C VAL A 45 19.81 -2.17 -12.53
N THR A 46 20.80 -2.74 -13.22
CA THR A 46 20.65 -4.00 -13.97
C THR A 46 20.28 -5.16 -13.04
N THR A 47 20.96 -5.31 -11.92
CA THR A 47 20.66 -6.36 -10.92
C THR A 47 19.22 -6.27 -10.41
N VAL A 48 18.74 -5.07 -10.09
CA VAL A 48 17.34 -4.86 -9.64
C VAL A 48 16.35 -5.08 -10.79
N LYS A 49 16.69 -4.69 -12.02
CA LYS A 49 15.85 -4.98 -13.19
C LYS A 49 15.73 -6.49 -13.43
N ASP A 50 16.85 -7.21 -13.38
CA ASP A 50 16.91 -8.66 -13.63
C ASP A 50 16.28 -9.48 -12.50
N SER A 51 16.22 -8.92 -11.28
CA SER A 51 15.45 -9.54 -10.19
C SER A 51 13.95 -9.60 -10.47
N GLY A 52 13.44 -8.77 -11.39
CA GLY A 52 12.00 -8.68 -11.64
C GLY A 52 11.21 -8.03 -10.50
N LEU A 53 11.86 -7.31 -9.58
CA LEU A 53 11.18 -6.57 -8.52
C LEU A 53 10.12 -5.61 -9.10
N ARG A 54 8.88 -5.80 -8.68
CA ARG A 54 7.74 -4.92 -9.01
C ARG A 54 7.40 -4.03 -7.82
N GLY A 55 6.85 -2.85 -8.12
CA GLY A 55 6.48 -1.85 -7.12
C GLY A 55 5.47 -2.40 -6.11
N ARG A 56 5.76 -2.21 -4.81
CA ARG A 56 4.95 -2.75 -3.70
C ARG A 56 3.91 -1.77 -3.14
N GLY A 57 3.79 -0.60 -3.76
CA GLY A 57 2.82 0.45 -3.39
C GLY A 57 1.48 0.40 -4.15
N GLY A 58 1.12 -0.74 -4.74
CA GLY A 58 -0.17 -0.92 -5.43
C GLY A 58 -0.12 -0.93 -6.95
N ALA A 59 0.74 -0.11 -7.58
CA ALA A 59 0.80 -0.02 -9.05
C ALA A 59 1.48 -1.24 -9.74
N GLY A 60 2.33 -1.98 -9.02
CA GLY A 60 3.02 -3.15 -9.57
C GLY A 60 3.98 -2.87 -10.73
N PHE A 61 4.43 -1.63 -10.93
CA PHE A 61 5.34 -1.28 -12.03
C PHE A 61 6.76 -1.85 -11.79
N PRO A 62 7.48 -2.39 -12.80
CA PRO A 62 8.84 -2.92 -12.60
C PRO A 62 9.83 -1.85 -12.11
N THR A 63 10.40 -2.05 -10.91
CA THR A 63 11.22 -1.05 -10.21
C THR A 63 12.49 -0.71 -10.98
N GLY A 64 13.23 -1.71 -11.46
CA GLY A 64 14.46 -1.47 -12.23
C GLY A 64 14.21 -0.75 -13.57
N MET A 65 13.06 -1.00 -14.21
CA MET A 65 12.65 -0.25 -15.40
C MET A 65 12.32 1.21 -15.05
N LYS A 66 11.65 1.45 -13.91
CA LYS A 66 11.33 2.79 -13.43
C LYS A 66 12.58 3.65 -13.26
N TRP A 67 13.64 3.06 -12.71
CA TRP A 67 14.93 3.74 -12.54
C TRP A 67 15.59 4.10 -13.88
N GLY A 68 15.43 3.23 -14.89
CA GLY A 68 15.93 3.46 -16.25
C GLY A 68 15.22 4.57 -17.04
N PHE A 69 14.11 5.12 -16.53
CA PHE A 69 13.43 6.26 -17.17
C PHE A 69 14.05 7.62 -16.82
N LEU A 70 15.01 7.67 -15.91
CA LEU A 70 15.75 8.90 -15.64
C LEU A 70 16.53 9.32 -16.90
N PRO A 71 16.53 10.61 -17.25
CA PRO A 71 17.35 11.12 -18.35
C PRO A 71 18.84 10.94 -18.05
N ALA A 72 19.71 11.22 -19.03
CA ALA A 72 21.14 11.33 -18.76
C ALA A 72 21.43 12.45 -17.73
N PRO A 73 22.52 12.37 -16.94
CA PRO A 73 22.87 13.43 -16.00
C PRO A 73 23.10 14.75 -16.74
N ASP A 74 22.40 15.79 -16.31
CA ASP A 74 22.50 17.15 -16.86
C ASP A 74 23.31 18.09 -15.94
N GLY A 75 23.93 17.54 -14.89
CA GLY A 75 24.68 18.28 -13.87
C GLY A 75 23.82 18.88 -12.75
N GLY A 76 22.49 18.85 -12.85
CA GLY A 76 21.60 19.28 -11.78
C GLY A 76 21.20 18.12 -10.84
N PRO A 77 20.53 18.41 -9.72
CA PRO A 77 20.17 17.39 -8.75
C PRO A 77 19.12 16.43 -9.32
N ARG A 78 19.16 15.20 -8.80
CA ARG A 78 18.13 14.18 -8.90
C ARG A 78 17.64 13.86 -7.50
N TYR A 79 16.43 13.35 -7.38
CA TYR A 79 15.86 13.00 -6.08
C TYR A 79 15.34 11.57 -6.04
N LEU A 80 15.50 10.94 -4.89
CA LEU A 80 14.72 9.77 -4.50
C LEU A 80 13.67 10.23 -3.50
N VAL A 81 12.42 9.85 -3.71
CA VAL A 81 11.36 10.04 -2.71
C VAL A 81 10.77 8.68 -2.35
N VAL A 82 10.98 8.27 -1.11
CA VAL A 82 10.32 7.09 -0.55
C VAL A 82 8.93 7.48 -0.11
N ASN A 83 7.93 6.85 -0.73
CA ASN A 83 6.54 6.94 -0.35
C ASN A 83 6.27 6.01 0.84
N ALA A 84 6.25 6.61 2.03
CA ALA A 84 5.88 6.01 3.31
C ALA A 84 4.50 6.50 3.80
N ASP A 85 3.67 7.04 2.90
CA ASP A 85 2.27 7.36 3.17
C ASP A 85 1.39 6.10 3.01
N GLU A 86 1.46 5.22 4.00
CA GLU A 86 0.61 4.02 4.07
C GLU A 86 -0.78 4.39 4.60
N SER A 87 -1.65 4.83 3.70
CA SER A 87 -2.98 5.37 4.05
C SER A 87 -4.16 4.59 3.46
N GLU A 88 -3.91 3.57 2.63
CA GLU A 88 -4.98 2.70 2.11
C GLU A 88 -5.59 1.83 3.23
N PRO A 89 -6.94 1.74 3.33
CA PRO A 89 -7.60 0.89 4.31
C PRO A 89 -7.17 -0.59 4.22
N GLY A 90 -6.79 -1.14 5.38
CA GLY A 90 -6.31 -2.52 5.52
C GLY A 90 -4.81 -2.69 5.29
N THR A 91 -4.14 -1.72 4.70
CA THR A 91 -2.69 -1.77 4.44
C THR A 91 -1.92 -1.43 5.71
N CYS A 92 -1.06 -2.35 6.15
CA CYS A 92 -0.31 -2.20 7.40
C CYS A 92 1.01 -2.98 7.34
N LYS A 93 1.80 -2.80 6.28
CA LYS A 93 3.04 -3.51 6.01
C LYS A 93 4.28 -2.62 6.17
N ASP A 94 4.18 -1.36 5.78
CA ASP A 94 5.28 -0.41 5.75
C ASP A 94 5.51 0.21 7.13
N ILE A 95 4.43 0.55 7.85
CA ILE A 95 4.50 1.06 9.21
C ILE A 95 5.20 0.09 10.17
N PRO A 96 4.80 -1.20 10.29
CA PRO A 96 5.52 -2.13 11.16
C PRO A 96 6.96 -2.36 10.72
N LEU A 97 7.24 -2.42 9.42
CA LEU A 97 8.60 -2.52 8.90
C LEU A 97 9.48 -1.36 9.37
N MET A 98 9.03 -0.12 9.21
CA MET A 98 9.80 1.05 9.67
C MET A 98 9.88 1.15 11.20
N MET A 99 8.92 0.56 11.91
CA MET A 99 8.91 0.55 13.38
C MET A 99 9.89 -0.46 13.96
N ALA A 100 10.00 -1.63 13.33
CA ALA A 100 10.82 -2.77 13.75
C ALA A 100 12.23 -2.75 13.13
N SER A 101 12.37 -2.47 11.84
CA SER A 101 13.63 -2.54 11.09
C SER A 101 13.85 -1.31 10.18
N PRO A 102 13.89 -0.07 10.72
CA PRO A 102 14.10 1.14 9.92
C PRO A 102 15.42 1.13 9.15
N GLN A 103 16.49 0.49 9.66
CA GLN A 103 17.80 0.48 9.01
C GLN A 103 17.81 -0.29 7.68
N GLU A 104 16.93 -1.27 7.51
CA GLU A 104 16.72 -1.96 6.22
C GLU A 104 16.27 -0.96 5.15
N LEU A 105 15.32 -0.07 5.50
CA LEU A 105 14.89 0.99 4.61
C LEU A 105 16.03 1.99 4.35
N ILE A 106 16.79 2.38 5.38
CA ILE A 106 17.91 3.33 5.21
C ILE A 106 18.98 2.74 4.27
N GLU A 107 19.35 1.48 4.43
CA GLU A 107 20.27 0.81 3.51
C GLU A 107 19.74 0.80 2.08
N GLY A 108 18.45 0.45 1.90
CA GLY A 108 17.79 0.47 0.60
C GLY A 108 17.79 1.86 -0.05
N VAL A 109 17.58 2.91 0.75
CA VAL A 109 17.66 4.32 0.29
C VAL A 109 19.05 4.63 -0.22
N ILE A 110 20.11 4.28 0.54
CA ILE A 110 21.49 4.56 0.13
C ILE A 110 21.83 3.84 -1.18
N ILE A 111 21.52 2.55 -1.28
CA ILE A 111 21.78 1.75 -2.49
C ILE A 111 21.04 2.32 -3.69
N THR A 112 19.75 2.66 -3.52
CA THR A 112 18.94 3.19 -4.61
C THR A 112 19.45 4.56 -5.05
N SER A 113 19.81 5.43 -4.10
CA SER A 113 20.38 6.75 -4.36
C SER A 113 21.69 6.67 -5.15
N TYR A 114 22.58 5.75 -4.77
CA TYR A 114 23.80 5.46 -5.52
C TYR A 114 23.48 5.01 -6.96
N ALA A 115 22.56 4.05 -7.11
CA ALA A 115 22.19 3.48 -8.41
C ALA A 115 21.65 4.52 -9.39
N ILE A 116 20.87 5.50 -8.90
CA ILE A 116 20.24 6.53 -9.75
C ILE A 116 21.05 7.83 -9.83
N GLY A 117 22.16 7.94 -9.10
CA GLY A 117 22.98 9.14 -9.02
C GLY A 117 22.26 10.31 -8.36
N CYS A 118 21.54 10.08 -7.26
CA CYS A 118 20.96 11.15 -6.44
C CYS A 118 21.72 11.32 -5.13
N HIS A 119 21.91 12.57 -4.72
CA HIS A 119 22.65 12.94 -3.50
C HIS A 119 21.75 13.47 -2.38
N HIS A 120 20.43 13.50 -2.62
CA HIS A 120 19.43 13.87 -1.62
C HIS A 120 18.19 13.00 -1.79
N ALA A 121 17.86 12.25 -0.74
CA ALA A 121 16.67 11.42 -0.67
C ALA A 121 15.68 11.96 0.38
N PHE A 122 14.40 11.77 0.12
CA PHE A 122 13.31 12.12 1.03
C PHE A 122 12.56 10.86 1.42
N ILE A 123 12.15 10.75 2.68
CA ILE A 123 11.18 9.75 3.15
C ILE A 123 9.93 10.52 3.56
N TYR A 124 8.87 10.43 2.76
CA TYR A 124 7.59 11.10 3.03
C TYR A 124 6.68 10.14 3.80
N LEU A 125 6.55 10.36 5.11
CA LEU A 125 5.81 9.52 6.05
C LEU A 125 4.46 10.16 6.36
N ARG A 126 3.39 9.36 6.49
CA ARG A 126 2.09 9.86 6.96
C ARG A 126 2.18 10.54 8.33
N GLY A 127 1.31 11.53 8.58
CA GLY A 127 1.39 12.40 9.77
C GLY A 127 1.00 11.75 11.09
N GLU A 128 0.25 10.65 11.04
CA GLU A 128 -0.39 10.04 12.22
C GLU A 128 0.55 9.12 13.02
N VAL A 129 1.68 8.73 12.45
CA VAL A 129 2.59 7.71 13.01
C VAL A 129 3.83 8.34 13.65
N VAL A 130 3.62 9.24 14.62
CA VAL A 130 4.69 10.00 15.29
C VAL A 130 5.81 9.11 15.85
N HIS A 131 5.48 7.91 16.33
CA HIS A 131 6.48 6.96 16.83
C HIS A 131 7.41 6.46 15.72
N VAL A 132 6.87 6.16 14.53
CA VAL A 132 7.66 5.78 13.36
C VAL A 132 8.52 6.94 12.89
N TYR A 133 7.98 8.16 12.89
CA TYR A 133 8.75 9.35 12.53
C TYR A 133 10.00 9.51 13.40
N ARG A 134 9.83 9.42 14.73
CA ARG A 134 10.94 9.44 15.69
C ARG A 134 11.93 8.29 15.45
N ARG A 135 11.44 7.11 15.08
CA ARG A 135 12.28 5.95 14.78
C ARG A 135 13.14 6.16 13.53
N LEU A 136 12.57 6.70 12.46
CA LEU A 136 13.28 7.00 11.23
C LEU A 136 14.32 8.11 11.44
N LEU A 137 13.96 9.19 12.16
CA LEU A 137 14.91 10.25 12.50
C LEU A 137 16.12 9.71 13.27
N GLU A 138 15.87 8.83 14.25
CA GLU A 138 16.93 8.16 15.00
C GLU A 138 17.76 7.23 14.12
N ALA A 139 17.14 6.43 13.25
CA ALA A 139 17.87 5.53 12.34
C ALA A 139 18.77 6.29 11.37
N VAL A 140 18.30 7.41 10.80
CA VAL A 140 19.11 8.30 9.96
C VAL A 140 20.27 8.92 10.76
N ARG A 141 20.03 9.33 12.01
CA ARG A 141 21.08 9.84 12.89
C ARG A 141 22.15 8.77 13.16
N GLU A 142 21.75 7.57 13.54
CA GLU A 142 22.67 6.45 13.78
C GLU A 142 23.48 6.11 12.52
N ALA A 143 22.82 6.03 11.36
CA ALA A 143 23.49 5.76 10.08
C ALA A 143 24.50 6.86 9.72
N ARG A 144 24.19 8.13 10.03
CA ARG A 144 25.13 9.25 9.84
C ARG A 144 26.34 9.16 10.77
N GLU A 145 26.12 8.87 12.04
CA GLU A 145 27.19 8.71 13.04
C GLU A 145 28.14 7.54 12.72
N ALA A 146 27.62 6.49 12.10
CA ALA A 146 28.41 5.34 11.66
C ALA A 146 29.04 5.50 10.26
N GLY A 147 28.82 6.64 9.57
CA GLY A 147 29.40 6.91 8.26
C GLY A 147 28.71 6.20 7.08
N TYR A 148 27.47 5.73 7.27
CA TYR A 148 26.62 5.19 6.19
C TYR A 148 25.82 6.28 5.45
N VAL A 149 25.65 7.46 6.05
CA VAL A 149 25.00 8.65 5.46
C VAL A 149 25.89 9.86 5.69
N GLY A 150 25.97 10.77 4.73
CA GLY A 150 26.85 11.95 4.79
C GLY A 150 27.78 12.00 3.58
N THR A 151 29.01 12.47 3.81
CA THR A 151 30.03 12.62 2.76
C THR A 151 30.93 11.41 2.66
N ASP A 152 31.33 11.05 1.45
CA ASP A 152 32.26 9.98 1.12
C ASP A 152 31.91 8.66 1.83
N ILE A 153 30.67 8.20 1.63
CA ILE A 153 30.11 7.04 2.32
C ILE A 153 31.01 5.82 2.10
N LEU A 154 31.57 5.30 3.19
CA LEU A 154 32.52 4.18 3.19
C LEU A 154 33.75 4.36 2.27
N GLY A 155 34.17 5.60 1.98
CA GLY A 155 35.31 5.89 1.10
C GLY A 155 35.02 5.68 -0.39
N SER A 156 33.74 5.69 -0.79
CA SER A 156 33.30 5.41 -2.17
C SER A 156 33.32 6.62 -3.10
N GLY A 157 33.51 7.84 -2.58
CA GLY A 157 33.31 9.10 -3.30
C GLY A 157 31.84 9.47 -3.52
N PHE A 158 30.89 8.75 -2.91
CA PHE A 158 29.46 9.04 -2.99
C PHE A 158 28.94 9.71 -1.72
N ASP A 159 28.25 10.83 -1.91
CA ASP A 159 27.61 11.60 -0.83
C ASP A 159 26.09 11.40 -0.84
N LEU A 160 25.46 11.38 0.33
CA LEU A 160 24.01 11.34 0.45
C LEU A 160 23.50 12.06 1.70
N GLU A 161 22.49 12.90 1.48
CA GLU A 161 21.62 13.44 2.52
C GLU A 161 20.26 12.74 2.52
N ILE A 162 19.70 12.45 3.70
CA ILE A 162 18.37 11.86 3.85
C ILE A 162 17.51 12.76 4.73
N THR A 163 16.39 13.23 4.19
CA THR A 163 15.40 14.01 4.92
C THR A 163 14.14 13.19 5.17
N VAL A 164 13.79 12.99 6.44
CA VAL A 164 12.49 12.42 6.82
C VAL A 164 11.49 13.55 6.94
N HIS A 165 10.38 13.47 6.20
CA HIS A 165 9.33 14.47 6.16
C HIS A 165 8.01 13.86 6.59
N ALA A 166 7.35 14.43 7.59
CA ALA A 166 6.03 14.00 8.03
C ALA A 166 4.94 14.79 7.29
N GLY A 167 3.98 14.09 6.70
CA GLY A 167 2.76 14.65 6.15
C GLY A 167 1.75 15.02 7.24
N ALA A 168 0.49 15.24 6.84
CA ALA A 168 -0.55 15.77 7.72
C ALA A 168 -1.89 15.00 7.65
N GLY A 169 -1.84 13.71 7.29
CA GLY A 169 -3.02 12.82 7.26
C GLY A 169 -3.95 13.06 6.09
N ALA A 170 -3.50 12.69 4.89
CA ALA A 170 -4.30 12.75 3.67
C ALA A 170 -3.89 11.60 2.74
N TYR A 171 -4.79 10.64 2.51
CA TYR A 171 -4.54 9.45 1.67
C TYR A 171 -4.15 9.82 0.24
N ILE A 172 -4.68 10.92 -0.29
CA ILE A 172 -4.31 11.38 -1.63
C ILE A 172 -2.83 11.76 -1.74
N CYS A 173 -2.16 12.13 -0.63
CA CYS A 173 -0.72 12.39 -0.63
C CYS A 173 0.12 11.11 -0.77
N GLY A 174 -0.48 9.92 -0.73
CA GLY A 174 0.16 8.67 -1.12
C GLY A 174 0.18 8.45 -2.64
N GLU A 175 -0.57 9.22 -3.43
CA GLU A 175 -0.42 9.20 -4.90
C GLU A 175 0.92 9.84 -5.29
N GLU A 176 1.67 9.16 -6.16
CA GLU A 176 3.06 9.51 -6.51
C GLU A 176 3.30 10.99 -6.80
N THR A 177 2.42 11.66 -7.56
CA THR A 177 2.61 13.06 -7.95
C THR A 177 2.01 14.05 -6.97
N ALA A 178 0.92 13.68 -6.29
CA ALA A 178 0.36 14.47 -5.19
C ALA A 178 1.32 14.54 -4.00
N LEU A 179 2.04 13.45 -3.75
CA LEU A 179 3.11 13.38 -2.75
C LEU A 179 4.17 14.45 -3.01
N LEU A 180 4.60 14.61 -4.27
CA LEU A 180 5.60 15.61 -4.64
C LEU A 180 5.09 17.03 -4.40
N ASP A 181 3.85 17.34 -4.80
CA ASP A 181 3.26 18.65 -4.51
C ASP A 181 3.18 18.92 -2.99
N SER A 182 2.75 17.92 -2.21
CA SER A 182 2.68 18.02 -0.75
C SER A 182 4.06 18.28 -0.14
N LEU A 183 5.08 17.55 -0.58
CA LEU A 183 6.47 17.71 -0.12
C LEU A 183 7.08 19.06 -0.51
N GLU A 184 6.65 19.65 -1.63
CA GLU A 184 7.04 21.00 -2.06
C GLU A 184 6.35 22.13 -1.27
N GLY A 185 5.42 21.80 -0.37
CA GLY A 185 4.63 22.78 0.37
C GLY A 185 3.42 23.30 -0.40
N LEU A 186 3.05 22.66 -1.51
CA LEU A 186 1.79 22.88 -2.22
C LEU A 186 0.69 21.99 -1.62
N ARG A 187 -0.55 22.16 -2.10
CA ARG A 187 -1.64 21.24 -1.76
C ARG A 187 -1.36 19.89 -2.42
N GLY A 188 -1.54 18.79 -1.68
CA GLY A 188 -1.38 17.41 -2.19
C GLY A 188 -2.42 17.05 -3.27
N GLN A 189 -2.21 17.55 -4.49
CA GLN A 189 -3.03 17.30 -5.65
C GLN A 189 -2.18 16.65 -6.74
N PRO A 190 -2.67 15.61 -7.44
CA PRO A 190 -1.86 14.96 -8.45
C PRO A 190 -1.49 15.91 -9.60
N ARG A 191 -0.31 15.71 -10.20
CA ARG A 191 0.19 16.47 -11.35
C ARG A 191 -0.25 15.86 -12.67
N LEU A 192 -0.29 16.67 -13.73
CA LEU A 192 -0.59 16.19 -15.07
C LEU A 192 0.55 15.30 -15.57
N LYS A 193 0.21 14.13 -16.13
CA LYS A 193 1.13 13.25 -16.82
C LYS A 193 0.80 13.33 -18.31
N PRO A 194 1.74 13.66 -19.22
CA PRO A 194 3.14 14.12 -19.02
C PRO A 194 3.29 15.59 -18.56
N PRO A 195 4.48 16.01 -18.05
CA PRO A 195 5.70 15.21 -17.89
C PRO A 195 5.65 14.24 -16.70
N PHE A 196 6.30 13.09 -16.84
CA PHE A 196 6.43 12.11 -15.74
C PHE A 196 7.47 12.56 -14.71
N PRO A 197 7.38 12.12 -13.44
CA PRO A 197 8.33 12.48 -12.39
C PRO A 197 9.80 12.19 -12.71
N ALA A 198 10.06 11.13 -13.49
CA ALA A 198 11.41 10.77 -13.93
C ALA A 198 12.07 11.88 -14.77
N VAL A 199 11.27 12.74 -15.44
CA VAL A 199 11.76 13.90 -16.19
C VAL A 199 11.67 15.17 -15.35
N ALA A 200 10.49 15.43 -14.77
CA ALA A 200 10.22 16.62 -13.96
C ALA A 200 9.33 16.26 -12.76
N GLY A 201 9.97 15.90 -11.65
CA GLY A 201 9.33 15.56 -10.38
C GLY A 201 9.57 16.64 -9.32
N LEU A 202 10.13 16.25 -8.19
CA LEU A 202 10.40 17.13 -7.05
C LEU A 202 11.27 18.33 -7.48
N TYR A 203 10.81 19.54 -7.20
CA TYR A 203 11.42 20.80 -7.58
C TYR A 203 11.69 20.91 -9.10
N ALA A 204 10.82 20.30 -9.91
CA ALA A 204 10.96 20.17 -11.36
C ALA A 204 12.25 19.45 -11.82
N ARG A 205 12.80 18.59 -10.97
CA ARG A 205 14.01 17.80 -11.24
C ARG A 205 13.70 16.31 -11.38
N PRO A 206 14.54 15.54 -12.11
CA PRO A 206 14.35 14.10 -12.26
C PRO A 206 14.21 13.41 -10.91
N THR A 207 13.06 12.75 -10.69
CA THR A 207 12.72 12.15 -9.40
C THR A 207 12.16 10.75 -9.59
N VAL A 208 12.62 9.83 -8.75
CA VAL A 208 12.03 8.49 -8.63
C VAL A 208 11.25 8.42 -7.33
N VAL A 209 9.98 8.03 -7.41
CA VAL A 209 9.17 7.74 -6.23
C VAL A 209 9.00 6.22 -6.07
N ASN A 210 9.32 5.67 -4.91
CA ASN A 210 9.15 4.23 -4.64
C ASN A 210 8.55 4.01 -3.25
N ASN A 211 7.75 2.96 -3.11
CA ASN A 211 7.20 2.55 -1.82
C ASN A 211 8.29 2.01 -0.89
N VAL A 212 8.06 2.11 0.43
CA VAL A 212 8.96 1.61 1.49
C VAL A 212 9.39 0.17 1.25
N GLU A 213 8.45 -0.77 1.08
CA GLU A 213 8.79 -2.19 0.90
C GLU A 213 9.57 -2.46 -0.39
N SER A 214 9.32 -1.70 -1.47
CA SER A 214 10.15 -1.79 -2.69
C SER A 214 11.60 -1.46 -2.40
N ILE A 215 11.86 -0.38 -1.66
CA ILE A 215 13.22 0.08 -1.36
C ILE A 215 13.89 -0.81 -0.33
N ALA A 216 13.16 -1.22 0.71
CA ALA A 216 13.66 -2.15 1.72
C ALA A 216 13.97 -3.55 1.17
N SER A 217 13.41 -3.94 0.01
CA SER A 217 13.77 -5.22 -0.64
C SER A 217 15.12 -5.16 -1.38
N VAL A 218 15.62 -3.96 -1.70
CA VAL A 218 16.83 -3.78 -2.52
C VAL A 218 18.08 -4.36 -1.86
N PRO A 219 18.37 -4.14 -0.56
CA PRO A 219 19.57 -4.70 0.08
C PRO A 219 19.67 -6.22 -0.07
N ALA A 220 18.58 -6.94 0.23
CA ALA A 220 18.55 -8.40 0.11
C ALA A 220 18.75 -8.87 -1.34
N ILE A 221 18.17 -8.18 -2.33
CA ILE A 221 18.40 -8.47 -3.76
C ILE A 221 19.87 -8.30 -4.12
N LEU A 222 20.53 -7.25 -3.63
CA LEU A 222 21.96 -7.06 -3.88
C LEU A 222 22.78 -8.15 -3.21
N GLN A 223 22.43 -8.59 -2.00
CA GLN A 223 23.14 -9.66 -1.29
C GLN A 223 22.97 -11.02 -2.00
N GLY A 224 21.73 -11.44 -2.27
CA GLY A 224 21.43 -12.75 -2.87
C GLY A 224 21.59 -12.81 -4.39
N GLY A 225 21.56 -11.67 -5.08
CA GLY A 225 21.52 -11.58 -6.54
C GLY A 225 20.10 -11.79 -7.11
N ALA A 226 19.95 -11.47 -8.40
CA ALA A 226 18.68 -11.58 -9.10
C ALA A 226 18.10 -13.00 -9.09
N SER A 227 18.93 -14.03 -9.25
CA SER A 227 18.52 -15.44 -9.26
C SER A 227 17.95 -15.91 -7.92
N TRP A 228 18.48 -15.41 -6.80
CA TRP A 228 17.92 -15.68 -5.49
C TRP A 228 16.51 -15.09 -5.38
N PHE A 229 16.32 -13.84 -5.83
CA PHE A 229 15.00 -13.21 -5.76
C PHE A 229 13.98 -13.87 -6.68
N THR A 230 14.37 -14.26 -7.90
CA THR A 230 13.49 -14.96 -8.86
C THR A 230 13.25 -16.43 -8.51
N SER A 231 14.03 -17.01 -7.60
CA SER A 231 13.73 -18.34 -7.03
C SER A 231 12.49 -18.34 -6.14
N MET A 232 12.02 -17.16 -5.72
CA MET A 232 10.78 -16.95 -5.00
C MET A 232 9.73 -16.34 -5.95
N GLY A 233 8.46 -16.65 -5.70
CA GLY A 233 7.36 -16.08 -6.46
C GLY A 233 6.94 -16.92 -7.65
N THR A 234 6.22 -16.30 -8.58
CA THR A 234 5.85 -16.89 -9.88
C THR A 234 6.68 -16.30 -11.01
N GLU A 235 6.63 -16.92 -12.19
CA GLU A 235 7.43 -16.51 -13.37
C GLU A 235 7.34 -15.00 -13.69
N ARG A 236 6.17 -14.40 -13.49
CA ARG A 236 5.91 -12.98 -13.81
C ARG A 236 5.77 -12.07 -12.58
N SER A 237 5.83 -12.67 -11.40
CA SER A 237 5.69 -12.01 -10.10
C SER A 237 6.74 -12.59 -9.16
N ALA A 238 7.99 -12.17 -9.36
CA ALA A 238 9.12 -12.65 -8.57
C ALA A 238 9.17 -12.06 -7.16
N GLY A 239 9.85 -12.81 -6.28
CA GLY A 239 10.17 -12.43 -4.93
C GLY A 239 9.10 -12.73 -3.90
N HIS A 240 9.31 -12.15 -2.72
CA HIS A 240 8.41 -12.20 -1.59
C HIS A 240 7.66 -10.87 -1.42
N GLY A 241 6.74 -10.85 -0.47
CA GLY A 241 6.51 -9.65 0.31
C GLY A 241 5.47 -9.84 1.39
N LEU A 242 5.08 -8.71 1.99
CA LEU A 242 4.24 -8.68 3.17
C LEU A 242 2.75 -8.71 2.78
N PHE A 243 2.03 -9.72 3.28
CA PHE A 243 0.58 -9.84 3.21
C PHE A 243 -0.02 -9.42 4.55
N SER A 244 -0.79 -8.35 4.56
CA SER A 244 -1.44 -7.82 5.76
C SER A 244 -2.81 -8.46 5.95
N LEU A 245 -2.96 -9.36 6.91
CA LEU A 245 -4.24 -9.97 7.26
C LEU A 245 -4.94 -9.17 8.36
N SER A 246 -6.20 -8.81 8.13
CA SER A 246 -7.03 -8.06 9.08
C SER A 246 -8.51 -8.46 8.98
N GLY A 247 -9.34 -8.00 9.91
CA GLY A 247 -10.78 -8.33 9.94
C GLY A 247 -11.09 -9.61 10.72
N HIS A 248 -12.05 -10.40 10.23
CA HIS A 248 -12.57 -11.60 10.90
C HIS A 248 -11.66 -12.83 10.72
N VAL A 249 -10.41 -12.70 11.18
CA VAL A 249 -9.39 -13.75 11.13
C VAL A 249 -8.84 -14.00 12.53
N THR A 250 -8.51 -15.26 12.86
CA THR A 250 -8.10 -15.64 14.22
C THR A 250 -6.78 -15.00 14.66
N ARG A 251 -5.79 -14.91 13.75
CA ARG A 251 -4.49 -14.28 14.01
C ARG A 251 -4.17 -13.22 12.95
N PRO A 252 -4.74 -12.01 13.06
CA PRO A 252 -4.40 -10.91 12.14
C PRO A 252 -2.94 -10.52 12.31
N GLY A 253 -2.33 -9.98 11.26
CA GLY A 253 -0.92 -9.59 11.29
C GLY A 253 -0.27 -9.59 9.92
N GLN A 254 1.06 -9.53 9.93
CA GLN A 254 1.88 -9.54 8.72
C GLN A 254 2.42 -10.93 8.47
N TYR A 255 2.23 -11.43 7.26
CA TYR A 255 2.75 -12.71 6.80
C TYR A 255 3.65 -12.45 5.60
N GLU A 256 4.95 -12.72 5.74
CA GLU A 256 5.90 -12.56 4.64
C GLU A 256 6.04 -13.87 3.88
N ALA A 257 5.65 -13.87 2.61
CA ALA A 257 5.60 -15.07 1.79
C ALA A 257 6.01 -14.78 0.34
N PRO A 258 6.43 -15.81 -0.42
CA PRO A 258 6.58 -15.72 -1.86
C PRO A 258 5.26 -15.30 -2.53
N LEU A 259 5.35 -14.50 -3.60
CA LEU A 259 4.17 -14.21 -4.41
C LEU A 259 3.61 -15.51 -5.03
N GLY A 260 2.27 -15.61 -5.08
CA GLY A 260 1.59 -16.82 -5.52
C GLY A 260 1.07 -17.71 -4.38
N ILE A 261 1.42 -17.43 -3.12
CA ILE A 261 0.70 -18.00 -1.96
C ILE A 261 -0.81 -17.71 -2.09
N THR A 262 -1.67 -18.59 -1.62
CA THR A 262 -3.13 -18.41 -1.67
C THR A 262 -3.69 -17.83 -0.37
N LEU A 263 -4.89 -17.23 -0.40
CA LEU A 263 -5.57 -16.84 0.85
C LEU A 263 -5.88 -18.08 1.71
N ARG A 264 -6.21 -19.23 1.09
CA ARG A 264 -6.43 -20.49 1.83
C ARG A 264 -5.24 -20.83 2.72
N GLU A 265 -4.04 -20.84 2.17
CA GLU A 265 -2.82 -21.14 2.92
C GLU A 265 -2.55 -20.10 4.02
N LEU A 266 -2.77 -18.82 3.74
CA LEU A 266 -2.63 -17.75 4.73
C LEU A 266 -3.66 -17.88 5.87
N LEU A 267 -4.89 -18.29 5.58
CA LEU A 267 -5.91 -18.58 6.60
C LEU A 267 -5.54 -19.82 7.41
N ASP A 268 -5.08 -20.90 6.78
CA ASP A 268 -4.62 -22.10 7.47
C ASP A 268 -3.49 -21.77 8.46
N MET A 269 -2.56 -20.89 8.05
CA MET A 269 -1.56 -20.35 8.95
C MET A 269 -2.22 -19.50 10.04
N ALA A 270 -3.07 -18.54 9.69
CA ALA A 270 -3.67 -17.59 10.63
C ALA A 270 -4.69 -18.21 11.60
N GLY A 271 -4.99 -19.51 11.50
CA GLY A 271 -5.98 -20.19 12.35
C GLY A 271 -7.42 -20.03 11.88
N GLY A 272 -7.61 -19.78 10.58
CA GLY A 272 -8.91 -19.67 9.93
C GLY A 272 -9.60 -18.31 10.11
N VAL A 273 -10.82 -18.26 9.56
CA VAL A 273 -11.81 -17.22 9.87
C VAL A 273 -12.21 -17.35 11.35
N ARG A 274 -12.76 -16.29 11.94
CA ARG A 274 -13.30 -16.29 13.30
C ARG A 274 -14.12 -17.57 13.59
N GLU A 275 -13.90 -18.16 14.77
CA GLU A 275 -14.50 -19.44 15.16
C GLU A 275 -16.02 -19.47 14.98
N GLY A 276 -16.54 -20.53 14.35
CA GLY A 276 -17.97 -20.73 14.12
C GLY A 276 -18.56 -19.95 12.93
N HIS A 277 -17.72 -19.24 12.18
CA HIS A 277 -18.13 -18.39 11.06
C HIS A 277 -17.46 -18.81 9.74
N GLU A 278 -18.03 -18.37 8.63
CA GLU A 278 -17.61 -18.68 7.26
C GLU A 278 -17.19 -17.40 6.52
N LEU A 279 -16.23 -17.54 5.60
CA LEU A 279 -15.80 -16.42 4.77
C LEU A 279 -16.93 -15.96 3.84
N LYS A 280 -17.30 -14.68 3.92
CA LYS A 280 -18.23 -14.04 2.99
C LYS A 280 -17.49 -13.42 1.81
N PHE A 281 -16.60 -12.48 2.10
CA PHE A 281 -15.79 -11.80 1.09
C PHE A 281 -14.49 -11.26 1.69
N TRP A 282 -13.57 -10.87 0.81
CA TRP A 282 -12.28 -10.31 1.18
C TRP A 282 -11.71 -9.42 0.07
N THR A 283 -10.67 -8.64 0.39
CA THR A 283 -9.94 -7.81 -0.59
C THR A 283 -8.56 -8.37 -0.86
N PRO A 284 -8.13 -8.60 -2.11
CA PRO A 284 -6.78 -9.09 -2.39
C PRO A 284 -5.70 -7.99 -2.34
N GLY A 285 -6.05 -6.75 -2.67
CA GLY A 285 -5.09 -5.63 -2.66
C GLY A 285 -5.29 -4.64 -1.53
N GLY A 286 -6.55 -4.31 -1.23
CA GLY A 286 -6.97 -3.27 -0.30
C GLY A 286 -8.37 -2.77 -0.67
N SER A 287 -8.87 -1.70 -0.04
CA SER A 287 -10.23 -1.20 -0.34
C SER A 287 -10.40 -0.69 -1.78
N SER A 288 -9.30 -0.40 -2.48
CA SER A 288 -9.32 0.10 -3.87
C SER A 288 -9.54 -0.99 -4.91
N THR A 289 -9.56 -2.25 -4.49
CA THR A 289 -9.56 -3.42 -5.38
C THR A 289 -10.93 -4.10 -5.41
N PRO A 290 -11.36 -4.67 -6.56
CA PRO A 290 -12.57 -5.48 -6.61
C PRO A 290 -12.56 -6.58 -5.55
N ILE A 291 -13.68 -6.77 -4.85
CA ILE A 291 -13.76 -7.79 -3.80
C ILE A 291 -13.69 -9.20 -4.40
N PHE A 292 -13.18 -10.13 -3.60
CA PHE A 292 -13.22 -11.56 -3.85
C PHE A 292 -14.13 -12.26 -2.84
N THR A 293 -14.59 -13.44 -3.21
CA THR A 293 -15.46 -14.32 -2.40
C THR A 293 -14.70 -15.57 -1.98
N ALA A 294 -15.38 -16.49 -1.26
CA ALA A 294 -14.83 -17.81 -0.93
C ALA A 294 -14.39 -18.62 -2.16
N GLU A 295 -15.00 -18.40 -3.34
CA GLU A 295 -14.61 -19.07 -4.60
C GLU A 295 -13.18 -18.74 -5.04
N HIS A 296 -12.62 -17.65 -4.54
CA HIS A 296 -11.31 -17.14 -4.95
C HIS A 296 -10.19 -17.52 -3.97
N LEU A 297 -10.48 -18.34 -2.95
CA LEU A 297 -9.52 -18.72 -1.90
C LEU A 297 -8.22 -19.32 -2.43
N ASP A 298 -8.32 -20.06 -3.54
CA ASP A 298 -7.21 -20.77 -4.18
C ASP A 298 -6.58 -20.00 -5.35
N VAL A 299 -6.98 -18.75 -5.59
CA VAL A 299 -6.32 -17.89 -6.59
C VAL A 299 -4.91 -17.56 -6.07
N PRO A 300 -3.84 -17.88 -6.83
CA PRO A 300 -2.49 -17.49 -6.44
C PRO A 300 -2.39 -15.97 -6.29
N LEU A 301 -1.87 -15.50 -5.15
CA LEU A 301 -1.70 -14.06 -4.89
C LEU A 301 -0.44 -13.54 -5.58
N ASP A 302 -0.52 -13.48 -6.90
CA ASP A 302 0.41 -12.83 -7.81
C ASP A 302 -0.34 -11.81 -8.69
N TYR A 303 0.39 -10.91 -9.37
CA TYR A 303 -0.25 -9.82 -10.11
C TYR A 303 -1.07 -10.30 -11.31
N GLU A 304 -0.68 -11.41 -11.93
CA GLU A 304 -1.31 -11.94 -13.14
C GLU A 304 -2.57 -12.75 -12.82
N SER A 305 -2.49 -13.64 -11.84
CA SER A 305 -3.54 -14.55 -11.43
C SER A 305 -4.71 -13.79 -10.80
N VAL A 306 -4.43 -12.83 -9.91
CA VAL A 306 -5.47 -11.95 -9.34
C VAL A 306 -6.12 -11.07 -10.42
N GLY A 307 -5.30 -10.55 -11.35
CA GLY A 307 -5.79 -9.82 -12.52
C GLY A 307 -6.75 -10.63 -13.38
N LYS A 308 -6.39 -11.88 -13.72
CA LYS A 308 -7.23 -12.81 -14.48
C LYS A 308 -8.52 -13.18 -13.76
N ALA A 309 -8.50 -13.23 -12.44
CA ALA A 309 -9.67 -13.48 -11.60
C ALA A 309 -10.58 -12.24 -11.45
N GLY A 310 -10.23 -11.10 -12.06
CA GLY A 310 -11.08 -9.90 -12.11
C GLY A 310 -10.92 -8.95 -10.92
N SER A 311 -9.82 -9.06 -10.18
CA SER A 311 -9.39 -8.05 -9.20
C SER A 311 -7.97 -7.58 -9.50
N MET A 312 -7.29 -6.96 -8.53
CA MET A 312 -5.89 -6.57 -8.66
C MET A 312 -5.15 -6.78 -7.33
N LEU A 313 -3.91 -7.25 -7.41
CA LEU A 313 -3.05 -7.38 -6.24
C LEU A 313 -2.36 -6.04 -5.97
N GLY A 314 -3.07 -5.16 -5.25
CA GLY A 314 -2.61 -3.82 -4.87
C GLY A 314 -1.51 -3.85 -3.80
N THR A 315 -1.83 -3.39 -2.59
CA THR A 315 -0.88 -3.32 -1.47
C THR A 315 -0.82 -4.61 -0.64
N ARG A 316 -1.57 -5.65 -1.03
CA ARG A 316 -1.73 -6.93 -0.31
C ARG A 316 -2.36 -6.78 1.08
N ALA A 317 -3.27 -5.83 1.20
CA ALA A 317 -4.16 -5.68 2.34
C ALA A 317 -5.33 -6.66 2.23
N LEU A 318 -5.17 -7.82 2.85
CA LEU A 318 -6.15 -8.89 2.93
C LEU A 318 -7.11 -8.62 4.09
N GLN A 319 -8.23 -7.95 3.79
CA GLN A 319 -9.30 -7.71 4.77
C GLN A 319 -10.33 -8.83 4.68
N ILE A 320 -10.51 -9.59 5.76
CA ILE A 320 -11.40 -10.76 5.83
C ILE A 320 -12.74 -10.35 6.45
N PHE A 321 -13.85 -10.68 5.78
CA PHE A 321 -15.21 -10.47 6.29
C PHE A 321 -16.00 -11.77 6.28
N ASP A 322 -16.55 -12.13 7.45
CA ASP A 322 -17.40 -13.31 7.59
C ASP A 322 -18.87 -13.02 7.26
N GLU A 323 -19.71 -14.05 7.26
CA GLU A 323 -21.12 -14.02 6.89
C GLU A 323 -21.98 -13.12 7.79
N THR A 324 -21.46 -12.70 8.95
CA THR A 324 -22.15 -11.79 9.87
C THR A 324 -22.07 -10.33 9.46
N THR A 325 -21.24 -9.98 8.47
CA THR A 325 -21.02 -8.60 8.04
C THR A 325 -21.85 -8.23 6.82
N SER A 326 -22.56 -7.09 6.87
CA SER A 326 -23.20 -6.50 5.68
C SER A 326 -22.15 -5.99 4.68
N VAL A 327 -22.21 -6.47 3.43
CA VAL A 327 -21.33 -5.96 2.36
C VAL A 327 -21.68 -4.51 2.00
N VAL A 328 -22.97 -4.15 2.04
CA VAL A 328 -23.46 -2.78 1.81
C VAL A 328 -22.85 -1.82 2.82
N ARG A 329 -22.80 -2.20 4.10
CA ARG A 329 -22.18 -1.40 5.16
C ARG A 329 -20.66 -1.29 4.99
N ALA A 330 -19.97 -2.39 4.66
CA ALA A 330 -18.52 -2.37 4.43
C ALA A 330 -18.15 -1.42 3.27
N VAL A 331 -18.82 -1.58 2.12
CA VAL A 331 -18.62 -0.71 0.95
C VAL A 331 -19.02 0.73 1.26
N SER A 332 -20.14 0.98 1.96
CA SER A 332 -20.53 2.32 2.39
C SER A 332 -19.40 3.01 3.18
N ARG A 333 -18.71 2.30 4.08
CA ARG A 333 -17.57 2.85 4.83
C ARG A 333 -16.38 3.18 3.94
N TRP A 334 -16.03 2.31 2.98
CA TRP A 334 -14.97 2.60 2.01
C TRP A 334 -15.33 3.80 1.12
N ILE A 335 -16.59 3.95 0.71
CA ILE A 335 -17.02 5.10 -0.09
C ILE A 335 -17.01 6.40 0.72
N GLN A 336 -17.36 6.36 2.01
CA GLN A 336 -17.17 7.52 2.88
C GLN A 336 -15.69 7.89 3.02
N PHE A 337 -14.80 6.90 3.09
CA PHE A 337 -13.35 7.13 3.07
C PHE A 337 -12.91 7.80 1.77
N TYR A 338 -13.26 7.28 0.60
CA TYR A 338 -12.86 7.89 -0.68
C TYR A 338 -13.45 9.28 -0.90
N LYS A 339 -14.67 9.52 -0.44
CA LYS A 339 -15.27 10.86 -0.41
C LYS A 339 -14.47 11.81 0.49
N HIS A 340 -14.08 11.37 1.68
CA HIS A 340 -13.30 12.17 2.63
C HIS A 340 -11.92 12.51 2.08
N GLU A 341 -11.27 11.54 1.45
CA GLU A 341 -9.88 11.61 0.99
C GLU A 341 -9.71 12.12 -0.45
N SER A 342 -10.80 12.47 -1.12
CA SER A 342 -10.72 13.11 -2.43
C SER A 342 -10.08 14.50 -2.30
N CYS A 343 -9.01 14.77 -3.06
CA CYS A 343 -8.41 16.12 -3.08
C CYS A 343 -9.30 17.19 -3.74
N GLY A 344 -10.43 16.79 -4.34
CA GLY A 344 -11.38 17.69 -4.97
C GLY A 344 -10.95 18.28 -6.32
N LYS A 345 -9.85 17.82 -6.93
CA LYS A 345 -9.36 18.40 -8.20
C LYS A 345 -10.28 18.13 -9.39
N CYS A 346 -10.66 16.87 -9.62
CA CYS A 346 -11.47 16.48 -10.77
C CYS A 346 -12.96 16.33 -10.40
N THR A 347 -13.83 16.91 -11.21
CA THR A 347 -15.30 16.86 -11.03
C THR A 347 -15.84 15.43 -10.91
N PRO A 348 -15.49 14.45 -11.78
CA PRO A 348 -16.03 13.09 -11.65
C PRO A 348 -15.74 12.47 -10.29
N CYS A 349 -14.52 12.61 -9.76
CA CYS A 349 -14.20 12.10 -8.43
C CYS A 349 -14.86 12.94 -7.31
N ARG A 350 -14.72 14.27 -7.36
CA ARG A 350 -15.19 15.17 -6.29
C ARG A 350 -16.70 15.08 -6.09
N GLU A 351 -17.47 15.20 -7.16
CA GLU A 351 -18.93 15.17 -7.10
C GLU A 351 -19.44 13.72 -7.10
N GLY A 352 -18.81 12.84 -7.88
CA GLY A 352 -19.24 11.45 -8.00
C GLY A 352 -19.10 10.67 -6.71
N THR A 353 -17.99 10.79 -5.97
CA THR A 353 -17.84 10.12 -4.66
C THR A 353 -18.83 10.63 -3.63
N PHE A 354 -19.20 11.91 -3.68
CA PHE A 354 -20.26 12.48 -2.84
C PHE A 354 -21.61 11.84 -3.16
N TRP A 355 -21.93 11.67 -4.45
CA TRP A 355 -23.18 11.06 -4.89
C TRP A 355 -23.23 9.57 -4.55
N LEU A 356 -22.16 8.81 -4.79
CA LEU A 356 -22.02 7.41 -4.37
C LEU A 356 -22.28 7.28 -2.87
N ALA A 357 -21.67 8.14 -2.04
CA ALA A 357 -21.83 8.13 -0.60
C ALA A 357 -23.28 8.36 -0.14
N GLN A 358 -24.02 9.23 -0.84
CA GLN A 358 -25.44 9.48 -0.54
C GLN A 358 -26.33 8.29 -0.89
N ILE A 359 -26.09 7.64 -2.04
CA ILE A 359 -26.86 6.47 -2.44
C ILE A 359 -26.57 5.29 -1.50
N MET A 360 -25.29 5.04 -1.21
CA MET A 360 -24.89 3.99 -0.26
C MET A 360 -25.48 4.22 1.13
N ALA A 361 -25.58 5.47 1.60
CA ALA A 361 -26.23 5.79 2.87
C ALA A 361 -27.73 5.46 2.89
N ARG A 362 -28.45 5.69 1.77
CA ARG A 362 -29.87 5.28 1.65
C ARG A 362 -30.02 3.76 1.68
N LEU A 363 -29.18 3.04 0.94
CA LEU A 363 -29.19 1.58 0.92
C LEU A 363 -28.83 0.98 2.29
N GLU A 364 -27.81 1.51 2.98
CA GLU A 364 -27.46 1.10 4.35
C GLU A 364 -28.64 1.32 5.34
N ALA A 365 -29.45 2.36 5.11
CA ALA A 365 -30.61 2.69 5.92
C ALA A 365 -31.91 1.94 5.56
N GLY A 366 -31.91 1.07 4.55
CA GLY A 366 -33.13 0.39 4.10
C GLY A 366 -34.10 1.31 3.35
N GLN A 367 -33.61 2.41 2.79
CA GLN A 367 -34.37 3.47 2.14
C GLN A 367 -33.95 3.67 0.68
N GLY A 368 -33.17 2.74 0.12
CA GLY A 368 -32.81 2.78 -1.29
C GLY A 368 -33.97 2.39 -2.20
N THR A 369 -33.77 2.51 -3.50
CA THR A 369 -34.69 2.05 -4.54
C THR A 369 -33.98 1.14 -5.53
N SER A 370 -34.70 0.37 -6.34
CA SER A 370 -34.06 -0.40 -7.42
C SER A 370 -33.30 0.52 -8.39
N ALA A 371 -33.87 1.69 -8.68
CA ALA A 371 -33.22 2.72 -9.51
C ALA A 371 -31.91 3.25 -8.90
N ASP A 372 -31.78 3.25 -7.57
CA ASP A 372 -30.52 3.64 -6.91
C ASP A 372 -29.38 2.65 -7.22
N ILE A 373 -29.68 1.35 -7.36
CA ILE A 373 -28.68 0.32 -7.67
C ILE A 373 -28.17 0.50 -9.10
N ASP A 374 -29.07 0.73 -10.05
CA ASP A 374 -28.70 0.99 -11.45
C ASP A 374 -27.92 2.31 -11.58
N LEU A 375 -28.35 3.33 -10.84
CA LEU A 375 -27.65 4.61 -10.78
C LEU A 375 -26.23 4.47 -10.18
N LEU A 376 -26.03 3.63 -9.15
CA LEU A 376 -24.68 3.35 -8.64
C LEU A 376 -23.74 2.83 -9.73
N LEU A 377 -24.23 1.90 -10.56
CA LEU A 377 -23.45 1.33 -11.66
C LEU A 377 -23.16 2.38 -12.74
N ASP A 378 -24.15 3.16 -13.14
CA ASP A 378 -23.96 4.26 -14.10
C ASP A 378 -22.95 5.31 -13.58
N LEU A 379 -23.01 5.68 -12.29
CA LEU A 379 -22.03 6.57 -11.69
C LEU A 379 -20.63 5.98 -11.68
N CYS A 380 -20.51 4.69 -11.38
CA CYS A 380 -19.21 4.01 -11.42
C CYS A 380 -18.60 4.07 -12.82
N ASP A 381 -19.39 3.81 -13.87
CA ASP A 381 -18.96 3.89 -15.27
C ASP A 381 -18.60 5.33 -15.70
N ASN A 382 -19.21 6.34 -15.06
CA ASN A 382 -18.90 7.75 -15.30
C ASN A 382 -17.67 8.27 -14.54
N ILE A 383 -17.19 7.57 -13.52
CA ILE A 383 -15.99 7.92 -12.77
C ILE A 383 -14.78 7.12 -13.28
N LEU A 384 -14.96 5.82 -13.53
CA LEU A 384 -13.92 4.88 -13.90
C LEU A 384 -13.19 5.33 -15.19
N GLY A 385 -11.87 5.48 -15.10
CA GLY A 385 -11.01 5.91 -16.20
C GLY A 385 -11.22 7.37 -16.64
N ARG A 386 -12.06 8.14 -15.94
CA ARG A 386 -12.38 9.55 -16.23
C ARG A 386 -11.92 10.50 -15.12
N ALA A 387 -11.49 9.97 -13.99
CA ALA A 387 -10.82 10.73 -12.95
C ALA A 387 -9.35 11.02 -13.32
N PHE A 388 -8.80 12.06 -12.69
CA PHE A 388 -7.42 12.50 -12.97
C PHE A 388 -6.36 11.55 -12.39
N CYS A 389 -6.70 10.79 -11.35
CA CYS A 389 -5.82 9.81 -10.72
C CYS A 389 -6.62 8.56 -10.31
N ALA A 390 -5.90 7.50 -9.95
CA ALA A 390 -6.47 6.19 -9.62
C ALA A 390 -7.38 6.18 -8.38
N LEU A 391 -7.44 7.25 -7.58
CA LEU A 391 -8.41 7.35 -6.48
C LEU A 391 -9.85 7.21 -6.99
N GLY A 392 -10.16 7.79 -8.16
CA GLY A 392 -11.48 7.66 -8.76
C GLY A 392 -11.83 6.20 -9.07
N ASP A 393 -10.90 5.45 -9.66
CA ASP A 393 -11.08 4.04 -10.01
C ASP A 393 -11.16 3.16 -8.75
N GLY A 394 -10.36 3.48 -7.73
CA GLY A 394 -10.41 2.84 -6.43
C GLY A 394 -11.74 3.05 -5.70
N ALA A 395 -12.39 4.19 -5.92
CA ALA A 395 -13.70 4.48 -5.33
C ALA A 395 -14.85 3.72 -6.01
N THR A 396 -14.71 3.28 -7.26
CA THR A 396 -15.78 2.56 -7.99
C THR A 396 -15.65 1.04 -7.85
N SER A 397 -14.43 0.53 -7.82
CA SER A 397 -14.11 -0.90 -7.75
C SER A 397 -14.85 -1.69 -6.65
N PRO A 398 -14.92 -1.23 -5.37
CA PRO A 398 -15.64 -1.95 -4.33
C PRO A 398 -17.16 -1.95 -4.55
N VAL A 399 -17.73 -0.92 -5.19
CA VAL A 399 -19.17 -0.83 -5.47
C VAL A 399 -19.57 -1.82 -6.55
N THR A 400 -18.89 -1.76 -7.71
CA THR A 400 -19.22 -2.60 -8.87
C THR A 400 -19.06 -4.08 -8.55
N SER A 401 -17.99 -4.46 -7.85
CA SER A 401 -17.75 -5.84 -7.45
C SER A 401 -18.71 -6.32 -6.35
N ALA A 402 -19.07 -5.48 -5.38
CA ALA A 402 -20.06 -5.85 -4.38
C ALA A 402 -21.45 -6.06 -4.98
N ILE A 403 -21.89 -5.20 -5.91
CA ILE A 403 -23.15 -5.41 -6.64
C ILE A 403 -23.08 -6.68 -7.50
N LYS A 404 -21.93 -6.97 -8.12
CA LYS A 404 -21.74 -8.20 -8.92
C LYS A 404 -21.96 -9.46 -8.09
N TYR A 405 -21.36 -9.56 -6.90
CA TYR A 405 -21.36 -10.78 -6.09
C TYR A 405 -22.49 -10.85 -5.06
N PHE A 406 -23.03 -9.71 -4.63
CA PHE A 406 -23.98 -9.62 -3.53
C PHE A 406 -25.18 -8.71 -3.85
N ARG A 407 -25.64 -8.70 -5.11
CA ARG A 407 -26.79 -7.88 -5.55
C ARG A 407 -28.00 -8.00 -4.62
N GLU A 408 -28.28 -9.19 -4.13
CA GLU A 408 -29.40 -9.47 -3.23
C GLU A 408 -29.34 -8.63 -1.94
N GLU A 409 -28.15 -8.35 -1.39
CA GLU A 409 -28.01 -7.47 -0.21
C GLU A 409 -28.27 -6.00 -0.54
N PHE A 410 -27.96 -5.56 -1.76
CA PHE A 410 -28.30 -4.22 -2.22
C PHE A 410 -29.81 -4.09 -2.45
N GLU A 411 -30.45 -5.11 -3.03
CA GLU A 411 -31.90 -5.19 -3.18
C GLU A 411 -32.61 -5.18 -1.82
N ALA A 412 -32.11 -5.92 -0.84
CA ALA A 412 -32.64 -5.90 0.52
C ALA A 412 -32.52 -4.51 1.17
N GLY A 413 -31.45 -3.75 0.84
CA GLY A 413 -31.25 -2.35 1.25
C GLY A 413 -32.29 -1.36 0.72
N THR A 414 -33.22 -1.80 -0.14
CA THR A 414 -34.36 -0.98 -0.59
C THR A 414 -35.52 -0.98 0.41
N HIS A 415 -35.57 -1.95 1.33
CA HIS A 415 -36.68 -2.09 2.27
C HIS A 415 -36.27 -2.48 3.70
N THR A 416 -35.02 -2.88 3.93
CA THR A 416 -34.54 -3.30 5.25
C THR A 416 -33.17 -2.71 5.56
N PRO A 417 -33.02 -2.02 6.72
CA PRO A 417 -31.73 -1.48 7.13
C PRO A 417 -30.65 -2.56 7.27
N ALA A 418 -29.41 -2.21 6.94
CA ALA A 418 -28.27 -3.12 7.03
C ALA A 418 -28.00 -3.57 8.47
N ASP A 419 -28.26 -2.73 9.47
CA ASP A 419 -28.12 -3.06 10.90
C ASP A 419 -29.24 -3.97 11.43
N VAL A 420 -30.34 -4.13 10.69
CA VAL A 420 -31.40 -5.11 11.00
C VAL A 420 -31.04 -6.46 10.39
N LEU A 421 -30.58 -6.50 9.14
CA LEU A 421 -30.16 -7.73 8.46
C LEU A 421 -28.87 -8.31 9.07
N PHE A 422 -27.93 -7.42 9.41
CA PHE A 422 -26.62 -7.75 9.95
C PHE A 422 -26.35 -6.92 11.21
N PRO A 423 -26.91 -7.34 12.37
CA PRO A 423 -26.72 -6.64 13.63
C PRO A 423 -25.23 -6.49 13.96
N PRO A 424 -24.71 -5.26 14.21
CA PRO A 424 -23.28 -5.00 14.39
C PRO A 424 -22.62 -5.80 15.50
N GLU A 425 -23.38 -6.19 16.53
CA GLU A 425 -22.91 -7.04 17.63
C GLU A 425 -22.44 -8.43 17.14
N ARG A 426 -22.99 -8.94 16.04
CA ARG A 426 -22.59 -10.25 15.49
C ARG A 426 -21.23 -10.18 14.81
N SER A 427 -20.89 -9.04 14.21
CA SER A 427 -19.63 -8.82 13.50
C SER A 427 -18.58 -8.09 14.37
N ALA A 428 -18.82 -7.94 15.66
CA ALA A 428 -17.88 -7.24 16.53
C ALA A 428 -16.75 -8.20 16.97
N LEU A 429 -15.50 -7.75 16.86
CA LEU A 429 -14.33 -8.47 17.37
C LEU A 429 -14.04 -8.18 18.86
N PHE A 430 -14.66 -7.14 19.40
CA PHE A 430 -14.51 -6.67 20.77
C PHE A 430 -15.89 -6.33 21.35
N ASP A 431 -15.98 -6.15 22.68
CA ASP A 431 -17.22 -5.79 23.36
C ASP A 431 -17.93 -4.62 22.67
N TYR A 432 -19.08 -4.92 22.07
CA TYR A 432 -19.86 -3.93 21.33
C TYR A 432 -20.77 -3.16 22.28
N THR A 433 -20.51 -1.86 22.43
CA THR A 433 -21.48 -0.93 23.04
C THR A 433 -22.33 -0.33 21.93
N PRO A 434 -23.66 -0.59 21.89
CA PRO A 434 -24.52 -0.02 20.88
C PRO A 434 -24.45 1.51 20.89
N ARG A 435 -24.10 2.10 19.74
CA ARG A 435 -24.22 3.56 19.59
C ARG A 435 -25.70 3.88 19.54
N ARG A 436 -26.22 4.56 20.56
CA ARG A 436 -27.57 5.15 20.47
C ARG A 436 -27.58 6.04 19.24
N ARG A 437 -28.51 5.79 18.30
CA ARG A 437 -28.87 6.78 17.28
C ARG A 437 -29.49 7.96 18.02
N THR A 438 -28.68 8.81 18.63
CA THR A 438 -29.10 10.20 18.83
C THR A 438 -29.33 10.71 17.43
N GLN A 439 -30.59 11.00 17.09
CA GLN A 439 -30.90 11.90 15.99
C GLN A 439 -29.97 13.09 16.19
N LEU A 440 -28.99 13.26 15.30
CA LEU A 440 -28.30 14.54 15.16
C LEU A 440 -29.33 15.50 14.58
N ALA A 441 -30.27 15.91 15.42
CA ALA A 441 -31.09 17.08 15.18
C ALA A 441 -30.13 18.27 15.27
N GLY A 442 -29.68 18.74 14.10
CA GLY A 442 -29.00 20.03 13.94
C GLY A 442 -27.54 20.06 14.33
N VAL A 443 -26.66 19.54 13.47
CA VAL A 443 -25.39 20.22 13.16
C VAL A 443 -25.16 20.04 11.67
N HIS A 444 -25.16 21.15 10.92
CA HIS A 444 -25.15 21.27 9.45
C HIS A 444 -26.54 21.20 8.78
N ALA A 445 -27.35 22.24 9.06
CA ALA A 445 -28.17 22.86 8.01
C ALA A 445 -27.30 23.86 7.23
#